data_AF-A0A1G0GJC8-F1
#
_entry.id   AF-A0A1G0GJC8-F1
#
_cell.length_a   1.000
_cell.length_b   1.000
_cell.length_c   1.000
_cell.angle_alpha   90.00
_cell.angle_beta   90.00
_cell.angle_gamma   90.00
#
_symmetry.space_group_name_H-M   'P 1'
#
loop_
_entity.id
_entity.type
_entity.pdbx_description
1 polymer ?
#
loop_
_entity_poly.entity_id
_entity_poly.type
_entity_poly.pdbx_seq_one_letter_code
_entity_poly.pdbx_strand_id
1 'polypeptide(L)'
;MPYKPVSVHDKLRKKALADPETRALYEAYKVQIDLAMKLKKARIKRKMTQDDVAEIMHTKKPAISRLEAGDDIKNFPSLLTLIKFASAIGYELKVGLVPMKITKDLKQGERE
;
A
#
# COMPACT_ATOMS: atom_id res chain seq x y z
N MET A 1 26.51 -18.48 18.33
CA MET A 1 26.07 -19.17 17.10
C MET A 1 25.52 -18.13 16.13
N PRO A 2 25.97 -18.07 14.86
CA PRO A 2 25.43 -17.11 13.90
C PRO A 2 24.06 -17.56 13.38
N TYR A 3 23.09 -16.66 13.42
CA TYR A 3 21.74 -16.87 12.89
C TYR A 3 21.78 -17.03 11.35
N LYS A 4 21.18 -18.13 10.85
CA LYS A 4 20.98 -18.37 9.41
C LYS A 4 19.47 -18.33 9.09
N PRO A 5 18.96 -17.25 8.47
CA PRO A 5 17.56 -17.19 8.08
C PRO A 5 17.30 -18.21 6.95
N VAL A 6 16.26 -19.01 7.13
CA VAL A 6 15.82 -19.98 6.13
C VAL A 6 14.92 -19.31 5.08
N SER A 7 15.19 -19.56 3.80
CA SER A 7 14.39 -19.15 2.64
C SER A 7 13.10 -20.00 2.51
N VAL A 8 12.27 -19.98 3.56
CA VAL A 8 10.96 -20.65 3.58
C VAL A 8 9.89 -19.74 2.96
N HIS A 9 10.21 -18.46 2.80
CA HIS A 9 9.31 -17.39 2.40
C HIS A 9 8.68 -17.63 1.03
N ASP A 10 9.45 -18.04 0.02
CA ASP A 10 8.94 -18.18 -1.35
C ASP A 10 8.04 -19.40 -1.53
N LYS A 11 8.34 -20.51 -0.85
CA LYS A 11 7.52 -21.73 -0.90
C LYS A 11 6.20 -21.56 -0.15
N LEU A 12 6.22 -20.88 1.00
CA LEU A 12 5.01 -20.55 1.76
C LEU A 12 4.13 -19.55 1.00
N ARG A 13 4.73 -18.50 0.42
CA ARG A 13 4.01 -17.50 -0.37
C ARG A 13 3.29 -18.10 -1.57
N LYS A 14 3.95 -19.03 -2.30
CA LYS A 14 3.32 -19.73 -3.43
C LYS A 14 2.11 -20.57 -3.01
N LYS A 15 2.19 -21.25 -1.85
CA LYS A 15 1.06 -22.03 -1.31
C LYS A 15 -0.08 -21.14 -0.83
N ALA A 16 0.22 -20.03 -0.16
CA ALA A 16 -0.78 -19.08 0.32
C ALA A 16 -1.51 -18.36 -0.84
N LEU A 17 -0.79 -17.99 -1.90
CA LEU A 17 -1.38 -17.32 -3.07
C LEU A 17 -2.16 -18.26 -4.01
N ALA A 18 -2.19 -19.56 -3.73
CA ALA A 18 -3.00 -20.52 -4.48
C ALA A 18 -4.49 -20.43 -4.13
N ASP A 19 -4.81 -19.92 -2.93
CA ASP A 19 -6.17 -19.65 -2.51
C ASP A 19 -6.67 -18.29 -3.08
N PRO A 20 -7.81 -18.27 -3.82
CA PRO A 20 -8.34 -17.05 -4.43
C PRO A 20 -8.64 -15.91 -3.44
N GLU A 21 -9.14 -16.23 -2.24
CA GLU A 21 -9.44 -15.22 -1.21
C GLU A 21 -8.16 -14.59 -0.67
N THR A 22 -7.18 -15.43 -0.33
CA THR A 22 -5.86 -15.00 0.11
C THR A 22 -5.15 -14.17 -0.96
N ARG A 23 -5.30 -14.53 -2.24
CA ARG A 23 -4.76 -13.76 -3.35
C ARG A 23 -5.44 -12.40 -3.49
N ALA A 24 -6.76 -12.31 -3.37
CA ALA A 24 -7.48 -11.04 -3.45
C ALA A 24 -7.08 -10.08 -2.32
N LEU A 25 -6.98 -10.58 -1.08
CA LEU A 25 -6.47 -9.81 0.05
C LEU A 25 -5.03 -9.35 -0.18
N TYR A 26 -4.17 -10.25 -0.68
CA TYR A 26 -2.78 -9.93 -0.99
C TYR A 26 -2.66 -8.83 -2.06
N GLU A 27 -3.46 -8.91 -3.14
CA GLU A 27 -3.48 -7.90 -4.20
C GLU A 27 -4.00 -6.55 -3.68
N ALA A 28 -5.04 -6.55 -2.83
CA ALA A 28 -5.53 -5.34 -2.19
C ALA A 28 -4.47 -4.68 -1.30
N TYR A 29 -3.75 -5.46 -0.49
CA TYR A 29 -2.66 -4.95 0.36
C TYR A 29 -1.48 -4.45 -0.45
N LYS A 30 -1.17 -5.12 -1.57
CA LYS A 30 -0.12 -4.67 -2.48
C LYS A 30 -0.38 -3.25 -2.99
N VAL A 31 -1.63 -2.89 -3.31
CA VAL A 31 -1.97 -1.53 -3.75
C VAL A 31 -1.63 -0.49 -2.68
N GLN A 32 -1.92 -0.78 -1.40
CA GLN A 32 -1.63 0.13 -0.29
C GLN A 32 -0.11 0.34 -0.11
N ILE A 33 0.65 -0.75 -0.11
CA ILE A 33 2.12 -0.71 0.02
C ILE A 33 2.74 0.03 -1.17
N ASP A 34 2.29 -0.27 -2.39
CA ASP A 34 2.77 0.38 -3.62
C ASP A 34 2.50 1.89 -3.58
N LEU A 35 1.34 2.31 -3.04
CA LEU A 35 1.00 3.72 -2.88
C LEU A 35 1.89 4.41 -1.84
N ALA A 36 2.07 3.83 -0.66
CA ALA A 36 2.95 4.33 0.39
C ALA A 36 4.39 4.51 -0.12
N MET A 37 4.91 3.52 -0.84
CA MET A 37 6.25 3.55 -1.42
C MET A 37 6.39 4.62 -2.52
N LYS A 38 5.34 4.86 -3.32
CA LYS A 38 5.33 5.95 -4.30
C LYS A 38 5.39 7.32 -3.63
N LEU A 39 4.58 7.54 -2.58
CA LEU A 39 4.58 8.79 -1.81
C LEU A 39 5.95 9.04 -1.15
N LYS A 40 6.54 8.03 -0.52
CA LYS A 40 7.89 8.09 0.06
C LYS A 40 8.94 8.49 -0.97
N LYS A 41 8.92 7.83 -2.14
CA LYS A 41 9.85 8.16 -3.25
C LYS A 41 9.65 9.60 -3.74
N ALA A 42 8.41 10.06 -3.84
CA ALA A 42 8.10 11.43 -4.26
C ALA A 42 8.62 12.47 -3.26
N ARG A 43 8.48 12.22 -1.94
CA ARG A 43 9.06 13.06 -0.88
C ARG A 43 10.58 13.15 -1.01
N ILE A 44 11.25 12.00 -1.15
CA ILE A 44 12.73 11.94 -1.28
C ILE A 44 13.20 12.73 -2.50
N LYS A 45 12.48 12.64 -3.63
CA LYS A 45 12.79 13.44 -4.84
C LYS A 45 12.71 14.95 -4.61
N ARG A 46 11.87 15.39 -3.67
CA ARG A 46 11.74 16.80 -3.26
C ARG A 46 12.75 17.20 -2.18
N LYS A 47 13.63 16.28 -1.77
CA LYS A 47 14.64 16.48 -0.72
C LYS A 47 14.05 16.88 0.64
N MET A 48 12.78 16.53 0.88
CA MET A 48 12.11 16.80 2.15
C MET A 48 12.35 15.66 3.13
N THR A 49 12.54 15.96 4.40
CA THR A 49 12.58 14.98 5.49
C THR A 49 11.16 14.57 5.93
N GLN A 50 11.06 13.55 6.77
CA GLN A 50 9.76 13.21 7.38
C GLN A 50 9.28 14.29 8.36
N ASP A 51 10.20 15.04 8.97
CA ASP A 51 9.87 16.15 9.88
C ASP A 51 9.30 17.33 9.10
N ASP A 52 9.89 17.68 7.95
CA ASP A 52 9.40 18.77 7.08
C ASP A 52 7.94 18.53 6.66
N VAL A 53 7.62 17.29 6.28
CA VAL A 53 6.25 16.93 5.89
C VAL A 53 5.32 16.91 7.11
N ALA A 54 5.81 16.46 8.26
CA ALA A 54 5.03 16.45 9.49
C ALA A 54 4.64 17.88 9.92
N GLU A 55 5.57 18.84 9.78
CA GLU A 55 5.34 20.25 10.06
C GLU A 55 4.25 20.84 9.15
N ILE A 56 4.36 20.63 7.83
CA ILE A 56 3.38 21.12 6.84
C ILE A 56 2.00 20.49 7.06
N MET A 57 1.96 19.20 7.41
CA MET A 57 0.71 18.48 7.66
C MET A 57 0.14 18.69 9.07
N HIS A 58 0.80 19.49 9.91
CA HIS A 58 0.46 19.67 11.33
C HIS A 58 0.26 18.35 12.07
N THR A 59 1.20 17.42 11.89
CA THR A 59 1.20 16.10 12.50
C THR A 59 2.57 15.76 13.10
N LYS A 60 2.73 14.54 13.61
CA LYS A 60 3.98 14.08 14.22
C LYS A 60 4.75 13.18 13.24
N LYS A 61 6.08 13.26 13.25
CA LYS A 61 6.98 12.38 12.45
C LYS A 61 6.59 10.90 12.45
N PRO A 62 6.19 10.26 13.57
CA PRO A 62 5.79 8.85 13.55
C PRO A 62 4.55 8.57 12.70
N ALA A 63 3.64 9.55 12.55
CA ALA A 63 2.49 9.41 11.67
C ALA A 63 2.92 9.36 10.19
N ILE A 64 3.88 10.21 9.81
CA ILE A 64 4.50 10.18 8.47
C ILE A 64 5.25 8.87 8.25
N SER A 65 6.02 8.41 9.25
CA SER A 65 6.76 7.16 9.14
C SER A 65 5.86 5.95 8.90
N ARG A 66 4.74 5.83 9.63
CA ARG A 66 3.74 4.76 9.44
C ARG A 66 3.09 4.83 8.06
N LEU A 67 2.70 6.02 7.61
CA LEU A 67 2.14 6.22 6.27
C LEU A 67 3.12 5.72 5.18
N GLU A 68 4.41 6.02 5.33
CA GLU A 68 5.44 5.62 4.38
C GLU A 68 5.84 4.14 4.46
N ALA A 69 5.64 3.49 5.60
CA ALA A 69 5.90 2.07 5.79
C ALA A 69 4.80 1.21 5.14
N GLY A 70 3.55 1.66 5.19
CA GLY A 70 2.40 0.91 4.65
C GLY A 70 2.19 -0.43 5.34
N ASP A 71 2.64 -0.55 6.59
CA ASP A 71 2.62 -1.77 7.41
C ASP A 71 1.32 -1.91 8.22
N ASP A 72 0.66 -0.80 8.56
CA ASP A 72 -0.66 -0.80 9.18
C ASP A 72 -1.78 -0.79 8.13
N ILE A 73 -2.11 -1.99 7.68
CA ILE A 73 -3.17 -2.27 6.71
C ILE A 73 -4.56 -1.88 7.25
N LYS A 74 -4.80 -2.12 8.55
CA LYS A 74 -6.12 -1.89 9.18
C LYS A 74 -6.40 -0.39 9.33
N ASN A 75 -5.37 0.39 9.66
CA ASN A 75 -5.48 1.83 9.85
C ASN A 75 -4.77 2.60 8.74
N PHE A 76 -4.89 2.13 7.51
CA PHE A 76 -4.28 2.81 6.37
C PHE A 76 -4.86 4.23 6.24
N PRO A 77 -4.04 5.26 5.94
CA PRO A 77 -4.52 6.63 5.84
C PRO A 77 -5.64 6.81 4.83
N SER A 78 -6.62 7.66 5.17
CA SER A 78 -7.72 7.99 4.27
C SER A 78 -7.21 8.66 2.99
N LEU A 79 -8.01 8.60 1.91
CA LEU A 79 -7.71 9.29 0.66
C LEU A 79 -7.42 10.78 0.88
N LEU A 80 -8.17 11.43 1.78
CA LEU A 80 -7.95 12.84 2.13
C LEU A 80 -6.56 13.07 2.74
N THR A 81 -6.10 12.18 3.61
CA THR A 81 -4.75 12.26 4.20
C THR A 81 -3.67 12.07 3.14
N LEU A 82 -3.88 11.16 2.19
CA LEU A 82 -2.96 10.91 1.08
C LEU A 82 -2.89 12.11 0.13
N ILE A 83 -4.02 12.76 -0.15
CA ILE A 83 -4.07 14.01 -0.91
C ILE A 83 -3.29 15.11 -0.18
N LYS A 84 -3.54 15.30 1.13
CA LYS A 84 -2.79 16.29 1.93
C LYS A 84 -1.29 16.01 1.95
N PHE A 85 -0.89 14.75 2.07
CA PHE A 85 0.52 14.37 1.98
C PHE A 85 1.12 14.74 0.63
N ALA A 86 0.45 14.35 -0.47
CA ALA A 86 0.91 14.68 -1.82
C ALA A 86 1.04 16.19 -2.01
N SER A 87 0.04 16.98 -1.59
CA SER A 87 0.08 18.43 -1.63
C SER A 87 1.23 19.01 -0.79
N ALA A 88 1.47 18.46 0.41
CA ALA A 88 2.56 18.90 1.28
C ALA A 88 3.94 18.71 0.63
N ILE A 89 4.12 17.68 -0.20
CA ILE A 89 5.35 17.46 -0.96
C ILE A 89 5.35 18.14 -2.35
N GLY A 90 4.30 18.88 -2.70
CA GLY A 90 4.17 19.58 -3.99
C GLY A 90 3.79 18.68 -5.17
N TYR A 91 2.98 17.64 -4.92
CA TYR A 91 2.43 16.75 -5.93
C TYR A 91 0.90 16.75 -5.91
N GLU A 92 0.29 16.40 -7.03
CA GLU A 92 -1.14 16.11 -7.13
C GLU A 92 -1.36 14.59 -7.12
N LEU A 93 -2.30 14.11 -6.31
CA LEU A 93 -2.69 12.70 -6.30
C LEU A 93 -3.79 12.45 -7.34
N LYS A 94 -3.46 11.73 -8.42
CA LYS A 94 -4.44 11.29 -9.43
C LYS A 94 -4.78 9.81 -9.23
N VAL A 95 -6.08 9.50 -9.24
CA VAL A 95 -6.59 8.13 -9.12
C VAL A 95 -7.25 7.74 -10.45
N GLY A 96 -7.01 6.51 -10.89
CA GLY A 96 -7.59 5.96 -12.12
C GLY A 96 -8.09 4.54 -11.90
N LEU A 97 -9.09 4.14 -12.66
CA LEU A 97 -9.64 2.79 -12.66
C LEU A 97 -9.05 1.99 -13.81
N VAL A 98 -8.80 0.71 -13.58
CA VAL A 98 -8.38 -0.25 -14.61
C VAL A 98 -9.41 -1.38 -14.68
N PRO A 99 -9.72 -1.91 -15.88
CA PRO A 99 -10.65 -3.02 -16.02
C PRO A 99 -10.08 -4.27 -15.34
N MET A 100 -10.87 -4.91 -14.48
CA MET A 100 -10.51 -6.21 -13.92
C MET A 100 -10.75 -7.31 -14.97
N LYS A 101 -9.83 -8.28 -15.04
CA LYS A 101 -10.07 -9.51 -15.82
C LYS A 101 -11.08 -10.36 -15.05
N ILE A 102 -12.35 -10.26 -15.41
CA ILE A 102 -13.38 -11.15 -14.87
C ILE A 102 -13.12 -12.55 -15.43
N THR A 103 -12.58 -13.46 -14.60
CA THR A 103 -12.61 -14.90 -14.92
C THR A 103 -14.07 -15.34 -14.88
N LYS A 104 -14.51 -16.11 -15.88
CA LYS A 104 -15.91 -16.41 -16.20
C LYS A 104 -16.66 -17.26 -15.13
N ASP A 105 -16.07 -17.52 -13.97
CA ASP A 105 -16.62 -18.47 -12.98
C ASP A 105 -17.65 -17.84 -12.03
N LEU A 106 -17.94 -16.54 -12.13
CA LEU A 106 -18.99 -15.85 -11.36
C LEU A 106 -20.36 -15.83 -12.06
N LYS A 107 -20.57 -16.63 -13.12
CA LYS A 107 -21.87 -16.80 -13.78
C LYS A 107 -22.45 -18.21 -13.58
N GLN A 108 -22.76 -18.58 -12.35
CA GLN A 108 -23.75 -19.60 -12.03
C GLN A 108 -24.23 -19.36 -10.60
N GLY A 109 -25.33 -18.64 -10.43
CA GLY A 109 -25.86 -18.32 -9.09
C GLY A 109 -27.05 -17.37 -9.05
N GLU A 110 -27.44 -16.73 -10.15
CA GLU A 110 -28.65 -15.90 -10.19
C GLU A 110 -29.41 -16.13 -11.50
N ARG A 111 -30.04 -17.30 -11.61
CA ARG A 111 -31.26 -17.53 -12.38
C ARG A 111 -32.00 -18.71 -11.75
N GLU A 112 -32.84 -18.41 -10.77
CA GLU A 112 -34.13 -19.09 -10.57
C GLU A 112 -35.20 -18.01 -10.37
#